data_AF-A0A6B1ERA5-F1
#
_entry.id   AF-A0A6B1ERA5-F1
#
_cell.length_a   1.000
_cell.length_b   1.000
_cell.length_c   1.000
_cell.angle_alpha   90.00
_cell.angle_beta   90.00
_cell.angle_gamma   90.00
#
_symmetry.space_group_name_H-M   'P 1'
#
loop_
_entity.id
_entity.type
_entity.pdbx_description
1 polymer ?
#
loop_
_entity_poly.entity_id
_entity_poly.type
_entity_poly.pdbx_seq_one_letter_code
_entity_poly.pdbx_strand_id
1 'polypeptide(L)'
;MKVVEERKAWIHTHFVVDSFYITAQECRQISISVEPELMQLGLQYGLTYNIAPSKHRAIIILECVPFDSVKAVIKQLIDDVIKDFPVRVPEQRNVVRNITVADPESSEPGSSEPSQKFS
;
A
#
# COMPACT_ATOMS: atom_id res chain seq x y z
N MET A 1 9.94 -0.46 12.69
CA MET A 1 8.47 -0.34 12.51
C MET A 1 7.79 -0.86 13.77
N LYS A 2 6.50 -0.55 14.02
CA LYS A 2 5.74 -1.13 15.15
C LYS A 2 4.24 -1.20 14.88
N VAL A 3 3.54 -2.08 15.59
CA VAL A 3 2.08 -2.13 15.66
C VAL A 3 1.58 -0.95 16.49
N VAL A 4 0.67 -0.17 15.92
CA VAL A 4 0.09 1.04 16.53
C VAL A 4 -1.38 0.88 16.88
N GLU A 5 -2.07 -0.08 16.29
CA GLU A 5 -3.48 -0.31 16.52
C GLU A 5 -3.84 -1.78 16.23
N GLU A 6 -4.70 -2.34 17.08
CA GLU A 6 -5.28 -3.66 16.89
C GLU A 6 -6.77 -3.50 16.59
N ARG A 7 -7.27 -4.16 15.54
CA ARG A 7 -8.71 -4.21 15.27
C ARG A 7 -9.16 -5.64 15.15
N LYS A 8 -10.17 -6.00 15.93
CA LYS A 8 -10.85 -7.28 15.82
C LYS A 8 -11.99 -7.17 14.83
N ALA A 9 -11.96 -7.98 13.78
CA ALA A 9 -13.11 -8.24 12.94
C ALA A 9 -13.80 -9.54 13.38
N TRP A 10 -14.85 -9.92 12.67
CA TRP A 10 -15.64 -11.10 13.02
C TRP A 10 -14.86 -12.42 12.84
N ILE A 11 -13.95 -12.49 11.84
CA ILE A 11 -13.20 -13.71 11.50
C ILE A 11 -11.67 -13.51 11.47
N HIS A 12 -11.17 -12.30 11.72
CA HIS A 12 -9.74 -12.00 11.62
C HIS A 12 -9.34 -10.87 12.56
N THR A 13 -8.04 -10.80 12.82
CA THR A 13 -7.40 -9.76 13.64
C THR A 13 -6.48 -8.93 12.75
N HIS A 14 -6.64 -7.62 12.79
CA HIS A 14 -5.79 -6.66 12.10
C HIS A 14 -4.77 -6.06 13.05
N PHE A 15 -3.50 -6.14 12.66
CA PHE A 15 -2.40 -5.41 13.28
C PHE A 15 -1.99 -4.29 12.33
N VAL A 16 -2.40 -3.07 12.66
CA VAL A 16 -2.04 -1.86 11.89
C VAL A 16 -0.65 -1.42 12.32
N VAL A 17 0.25 -1.21 11.37
CA VAL A 17 1.61 -0.76 11.63
C VAL A 17 1.79 0.73 11.35
N ASP A 18 2.88 1.32 11.86
CA ASP A 18 3.23 2.74 11.65
C ASP A 18 3.81 3.06 10.27
N SER A 19 3.94 2.07 9.39
CA SER A 19 4.41 2.23 8.01
C SER A 19 3.25 2.30 7.01
N PHE A 20 3.44 3.01 5.90
CA PHE A 20 2.47 3.09 4.81
C PHE A 20 2.30 1.77 4.04
N TYR A 21 3.41 1.07 3.81
CA TYR A 21 3.44 -0.23 3.13
C TYR A 21 4.53 -1.14 3.73
N ILE A 22 4.38 -2.44 3.47
CA ILE A 22 5.38 -3.48 3.75
C ILE A 22 5.77 -4.07 2.39
N THR A 23 7.07 -4.21 2.13
CA THR A 23 7.58 -4.77 0.88
C THR A 23 7.36 -6.28 0.84
N ALA A 24 7.35 -6.88 -0.37
CA ALA A 24 7.23 -8.34 -0.51
C ALA A 24 8.34 -9.12 0.23
N GLN A 25 9.55 -8.57 0.28
CA GLN A 25 10.67 -9.16 1.04
C GLN A 25 10.40 -9.14 2.55
N GLU A 26 9.91 -8.03 3.09
CA GLU A 26 9.53 -7.92 4.49
C GLU A 26 8.33 -8.82 4.83
N CYS A 27 7.32 -8.91 3.96
CA CYS A 27 6.21 -9.86 4.13
C CYS A 27 6.71 -11.30 4.22
N ARG A 28 7.65 -11.68 3.33
CA ARG A 28 8.26 -13.02 3.39
C ARG A 28 9.03 -13.24 4.69
N GLN A 29 9.77 -12.23 5.15
CA GLN A 29 10.50 -12.30 6.41
C GLN A 29 9.55 -12.47 7.61
N ILE A 30 8.44 -11.71 7.63
CA ILE A 30 7.39 -11.85 8.64
C ILE A 30 6.84 -13.26 8.62
N SER A 31 6.44 -13.79 7.45
CA SER A 31 5.94 -15.15 7.32
C SER A 31 6.91 -16.19 7.85
N ILE A 32 8.20 -16.14 7.48
CA ILE A 32 9.21 -17.11 7.94
C ILE A 32 9.38 -17.08 9.47
N SER A 33 9.28 -15.90 10.09
CA SER A 33 9.48 -15.76 11.54
C SER A 33 8.22 -15.99 12.36
N VAL A 34 7.04 -15.63 11.85
CA VAL A 34 5.79 -15.64 12.62
C VAL A 34 5.02 -16.94 12.44
N GLU A 35 4.95 -17.47 11.22
CA GLU A 35 4.13 -18.66 10.92
C GLU A 35 4.49 -19.91 11.74
N PRO A 36 5.78 -20.26 11.96
CA PRO A 36 6.13 -21.41 12.79
C PRO A 36 5.64 -21.31 14.23
N GLU A 37 5.64 -20.09 14.79
CA GLU A 37 5.15 -19.84 16.15
C GLU A 37 3.62 -19.94 16.21
N LEU A 38 2.91 -19.44 15.19
CA LEU A 38 1.45 -19.61 15.09
C LEU A 38 1.06 -21.10 15.03
N MET A 39 1.84 -21.91 14.31
CA MET A 39 1.64 -23.37 14.26
C MET A 39 1.86 -24.02 15.64
N GLN A 40 2.91 -23.63 16.37
CA GLN A 40 3.19 -24.14 17.72
C GLN A 40 2.09 -23.78 18.72
N LEU A 41 1.45 -22.62 18.55
CA LEU A 41 0.29 -22.20 19.34
C LEU A 41 -0.99 -22.96 18.98
N GLY A 42 -0.96 -23.87 17.98
CA GLY A 42 -2.09 -24.68 17.57
C GLY A 42 -3.17 -23.90 16.82
N LEU A 43 -2.81 -22.77 16.20
CA LEU A 43 -3.76 -21.91 15.50
C LEU A 43 -3.93 -22.37 14.05
N GLN A 44 -5.18 -22.46 13.59
CA GLN A 44 -5.48 -22.43 12.16
C GLN A 44 -5.50 -20.97 11.73
N TYR A 45 -4.64 -20.59 10.78
CA TYR A 45 -4.45 -19.20 10.38
C TYR A 45 -4.25 -19.05 8.87
N GLY A 46 -4.55 -17.84 8.40
CA GLY A 46 -4.00 -17.25 7.17
C GLY A 46 -3.30 -15.93 7.55
N LEU A 47 -2.20 -15.61 6.87
CA LEU A 47 -1.47 -14.36 7.11
C LEU A 47 -1.44 -13.55 5.80
N THR A 48 -2.16 -12.43 5.79
CA THR A 48 -2.25 -11.56 4.61
C THR A 48 -1.83 -10.13 4.92
N TYR A 49 -1.49 -9.37 3.89
CA TYR A 49 -0.93 -8.03 4.01
C TYR A 49 -1.71 -7.08 3.12
N ASN A 50 -2.14 -5.93 3.65
CA ASN A 50 -2.94 -4.97 2.91
C ASN A 50 -2.67 -3.53 3.39
N ILE A 51 -3.32 -2.54 2.77
CA ILE A 51 -3.29 -1.14 3.18
C ILE A 51 -4.67 -0.75 3.75
N ALA A 52 -4.65 -0.16 4.94
CA ALA A 52 -5.82 0.37 5.63
C ALA A 52 -6.52 1.44 4.78
N PRO A 53 -7.82 1.29 4.46
CA PRO A 53 -8.55 2.26 3.63
C PRO A 53 -8.57 3.67 4.23
N SER A 54 -8.62 3.80 5.55
CA SER A 54 -8.84 5.09 6.23
C SER A 54 -7.59 5.85 6.65
N LYS A 55 -6.45 5.16 6.81
CA LYS A 55 -5.21 5.77 7.32
C LYS A 55 -4.02 5.61 6.36
N HIS A 56 -4.21 4.92 5.24
CA HIS A 56 -3.15 4.50 4.33
C HIS A 56 -1.93 3.92 5.07
N ARG A 57 -2.19 3.02 6.00
CA ARG A 57 -1.16 2.30 6.75
C ARG A 57 -1.16 0.85 6.35
N ALA A 58 -0.02 0.20 6.36
CA ALA A 58 0.02 -1.23 6.20
C ALA A 58 -0.72 -1.92 7.35
N ILE A 59 -1.38 -3.03 7.01
CA ILE A 59 -2.07 -3.91 7.94
C ILE A 59 -1.54 -5.32 7.69
N ILE A 60 -1.16 -5.98 8.78
CA ILE A 60 -0.95 -7.43 8.83
C ILE A 60 -2.26 -8.04 9.32
N ILE A 61 -2.85 -8.90 8.52
CA ILE A 61 -4.14 -9.54 8.76
C ILE A 61 -3.88 -10.98 9.16
N LEU A 62 -4.23 -11.32 10.39
CA LEU A 62 -4.28 -12.69 10.86
C LEU A 62 -5.71 -13.19 10.67
N GLU A 63 -5.92 -14.13 9.76
CA GLU A 63 -7.21 -14.81 9.51
C GLU A 63 -7.53 -15.81 10.62
N CYS A 64 -7.59 -15.30 11.84
CA CYS A 64 -7.96 -15.99 13.06
C CYS A 64 -8.35 -14.93 14.11
N VAL A 65 -9.21 -15.31 15.05
CA VAL A 65 -9.57 -14.50 16.22
C VAL A 65 -9.07 -15.23 17.48
N PRO A 66 -7.79 -15.07 17.83
CA PRO A 66 -7.23 -15.70 19.02
C PRO A 66 -7.82 -15.10 20.32
N PHE A 67 -7.74 -15.87 21.41
CA PHE A 67 -8.00 -15.34 22.76
C PHE A 67 -7.03 -14.21 23.09
N ASP A 68 -7.42 -13.29 23.98
CA ASP A 68 -6.65 -12.08 24.25
C ASP A 68 -5.21 -12.35 24.74
N SER A 69 -5.01 -13.40 25.53
CA SER A 69 -3.68 -13.83 25.97
C SER A 69 -2.79 -14.24 24.79
N VAL A 70 -3.32 -15.04 23.88
CA VAL A 70 -2.62 -15.50 22.67
C VAL A 70 -2.39 -14.34 21.70
N LYS A 71 -3.38 -13.46 21.55
CA LYS A 71 -3.27 -12.25 20.73
C LYS A 71 -2.12 -11.35 21.19
N ALA A 72 -1.95 -11.17 22.50
CA ALA A 72 -0.85 -10.39 23.07
C ALA A 72 0.52 -11.00 22.72
N VAL A 73 0.65 -12.33 22.79
CA VAL A 73 1.86 -13.05 22.38
C VAL A 73 2.15 -12.85 20.88
N ILE A 74 1.13 -13.00 20.04
CA ILE A 74 1.28 -12.81 18.58
C ILE A 74 1.67 -11.36 18.26
N LYS A 75 1.04 -10.38 18.91
CA LYS A 75 1.41 -8.98 18.74
C LYS A 75 2.88 -8.75 19.08
N GLN A 76 3.33 -9.27 20.23
CA GLN A 76 4.72 -9.12 20.67
C GLN A 76 5.67 -9.74 19.65
N LEU A 77 5.36 -10.95 19.17
CA LEU A 77 6.13 -11.62 18.13
C LEU A 77 6.21 -10.80 16.84
N ILE A 78 5.08 -10.26 16.36
CA ILE A 78 5.04 -9.40 15.18
C ILE A 78 5.89 -8.14 15.42
N ASP A 79 5.71 -7.47 16.55
CA ASP A 79 6.47 -6.26 16.93
C ASP A 79 7.98 -6.56 16.94
N ASP A 80 8.40 -7.71 17.47
CA ASP A 80 9.81 -8.11 17.53
C ASP A 80 10.41 -8.37 16.16
N VAL A 81 9.64 -8.90 15.21
CA VAL A 81 10.09 -9.15 13.84
C VAL A 81 10.20 -7.85 13.04
N ILE A 82 9.24 -6.93 13.20
CA ILE A 82 9.18 -5.71 12.40
C ILE A 82 9.94 -4.52 13.01
N LYS A 83 10.46 -4.64 14.25
CA LYS A 83 11.12 -3.53 14.95
C LYS A 83 12.23 -2.88 14.13
N ASP A 84 13.01 -3.68 13.42
CA ASP A 84 14.16 -3.24 12.62
C ASP A 84 13.80 -2.83 11.18
N PHE A 85 12.54 -3.01 10.78
CA PHE A 85 12.09 -2.60 9.45
C PHE A 85 11.93 -1.07 9.36
N PRO A 86 12.29 -0.46 8.22
CA PRO A 86 12.16 0.98 8.03
C PRO A 86 10.68 1.39 8.04
N VAL A 87 10.40 2.53 8.68
CA VAL A 87 9.07 3.16 8.64
C VAL A 87 8.99 3.99 7.36
N ARG A 88 8.03 3.68 6.50
CA ARG A 88 7.86 4.37 5.22
C ARG A 88 6.69 5.33 5.29
N VAL A 89 6.94 6.58 4.93
CA VAL A 89 5.92 7.63 4.80
C VAL A 89 5.47 7.71 3.33
N PRO A 90 4.21 8.12 3.06
CA PRO A 90 3.77 8.33 1.70
C PRO A 90 4.66 9.39 1.03
N GLU A 91 5.16 9.09 -0.16
CA GLU A 91 5.77 10.11 -1.01
C GLU A 91 4.69 11.16 -1.33
N GLN A 92 4.96 12.42 -0.98
CA GLN A 92 4.18 13.52 -1.51
C GLN A 92 4.39 13.52 -3.02
N ARG A 93 3.39 13.07 -3.79
CA ARG A 93 3.38 13.30 -5.24
C ARG A 93 3.49 14.81 -5.44
N ASN A 94 4.63 15.28 -5.94
CA ASN A 94 4.73 16.63 -6.48
C ASN A 94 3.73 16.72 -7.63
N VAL A 95 2.56 17.30 -7.38
CA VAL A 95 1.58 17.59 -8.42
C VAL A 95 2.17 18.70 -9.29
N VAL A 96 2.76 18.34 -10.43
CA VAL A 96 3.14 19.33 -11.44
C VAL A 96 1.85 19.85 -12.06
N ARG A 97 1.38 21.02 -11.63
CA ARG A 97 0.10 21.61 -12.05
C ARG A 97 0.15 22.44 -13.34
N ASN A 98 1.29 22.56 -14.01
CA ASN A 98 1.41 23.41 -15.19
C ASN A 98 1.84 22.59 -16.42
N ILE A 99 0.88 21.93 -17.06
CA ILE A 99 0.98 21.63 -18.48
C ILE A 99 0.06 22.64 -19.17
N THR A 100 0.62 23.76 -19.63
CA THR A 100 -0.04 24.60 -20.61
C THR A 100 0.15 23.94 -21.97
N VAL A 101 -0.89 23.30 -22.48
CA VAL A 101 -0.93 22.92 -23.89
C VAL A 101 -1.09 24.22 -24.67
N ALA A 102 -0.05 24.64 -25.39
CA ALA A 102 -0.22 25.66 -26.41
C ALA A 102 -1.01 25.03 -27.55
N ASP A 103 -2.24 25.51 -27.79
CA ASP A 103 -3.01 25.20 -28.98
C ASP A 103 -2.14 25.48 -30.23
N PRO A 104 -2.05 24.55 -31.21
CA PRO A 104 -1.54 24.90 -32.51
C PRO A 104 -2.56 25.82 -33.19
N GLU A 105 -2.22 27.11 -33.25
CA GLU A 105 -2.93 28.15 -33.99
C GLU A 105 -3.36 27.63 -35.37
N SER A 106 -4.66 27.78 -35.63
CA SER A 106 -5.27 27.67 -36.94
C SER A 106 -4.53 28.55 -37.95
N SER A 107 -4.02 27.95 -39.02
CA SER A 107 -3.57 28.67 -40.21
C SER A 107 -4.42 28.24 -41.39
N GLU A 108 -5.59 28.88 -41.55
CA GLU A 108 -6.16 29.05 -42.89
C GLU A 108 -5.39 30.15 -43.61
N PRO A 109 -5.21 30.04 -44.94
CA PRO A 109 -5.48 31.22 -45.74
C PRO A 109 -6.31 30.86 -46.98
N GLY A 110 -7.50 31.47 -47.07
CA GLY A 110 -8.27 31.56 -48.29
C GLY A 110 -7.83 32.74 -49.16
N SER A 111 -7.66 32.45 -50.45
CA SER A 111 -8.04 33.25 -51.62
C SER A 111 -7.15 34.41 -52.12
N SER A 112 -6.57 34.20 -53.30
CA SER A 112 -6.61 35.18 -54.41
C SER A 112 -6.21 34.53 -55.77
N GLU A 113 -7.20 34.38 -56.66
CA GLU A 113 -7.07 34.26 -58.14
C GLU A 113 -6.77 35.66 -58.77
N PRO A 114 -6.58 35.86 -60.10
CA PRO A 114 -6.51 34.95 -61.26
C PRO A 114 -5.31 35.25 -62.24
N SER A 115 -5.10 34.44 -63.29
CA SER A 115 -4.79 34.91 -64.67
C SER A 115 -4.65 33.78 -65.70
N GLN A 116 -5.39 33.92 -66.81
CA GLN A 116 -5.36 33.11 -68.02
C GLN A 116 -4.03 33.23 -68.79
N LYS A 117 -3.66 32.18 -69.56
CA LYS A 117 -3.44 32.29 -71.02
C LYS A 117 -3.28 30.93 -71.71
N PHE A 118 -4.01 30.81 -72.82
CA PHE A 118 -3.89 29.82 -73.88
C PHE A 118 -2.46 29.78 -74.47
N SER A 119 -2.03 28.58 -74.87
CA SER A 119 -1.49 28.27 -76.21
C SER A 119 -1.32 26.76 -76.38
#